data_AF-A0A5C3LI16-F1
#
_entry.id   AF-A0A5C3LI16-F1
#
_cell.length_a   1.000
_cell.length_b   1.000
_cell.length_c   1.000
_cell.angle_alpha   90.00
_cell.angle_beta   90.00
_cell.angle_gamma   90.00
#
_symmetry.space_group_name_H-M   'P 1'
#
loop_
_entity.id
_entity.type
_entity.pdbx_description
1 polymer ?
#
loop_
_entity_poly.entity_id
_entity_poly.type
_entity_poly.pdbx_seq_one_letter_code
_entity_poly.pdbx_strand_id
1 'polypeptide(L)'
;MATRVLNFFSDNIGQLVTLLLMFSPPPGGNLYTDEFPLAWEVIQLQGSGHSQATVTYTATTAFFVPQIVQGNLVTSSNSEICLVGQQCVAAYNQTVEVITNVTTGTPGLLTCTNETPVAADIGIGFTDPKGDNLQPALLWTRVGVNSSVAAQFTPTLLVYAETQYQQTQIIKGEIQSPLLLSQNLVLLNPQTTYNVTINATTGQIQLTQV
;
A
#
# COMPACT_ATOMS: atom_id res chain seq x y z
N MET A 1 0.75 11.18 -15.84
CA MET A 1 0.67 10.18 -14.75
C MET A 1 -0.78 10.03 -14.35
N ALA A 2 -1.21 8.83 -13.99
CA ALA A 2 -2.61 8.55 -13.67
C ALA A 2 -2.86 8.70 -12.16
N THR A 3 -3.77 9.59 -11.80
CA THR A 3 -4.34 9.70 -10.45
C THR A 3 -5.72 9.04 -10.45
N ARG A 4 -6.08 8.38 -9.34
CA ARG A 4 -7.42 7.82 -9.11
C ARG A 4 -7.94 8.34 -7.79
N VAL A 5 -9.18 8.80 -7.80
CA VAL A 5 -9.92 9.24 -6.61
C VAL A 5 -11.02 8.22 -6.35
N LEU A 6 -10.96 7.59 -5.18
CA LEU A 6 -11.91 6.59 -4.72
C LEU A 6 -12.77 7.25 -3.64
N ASN A 7 -14.08 7.33 -3.87
CA ASN A 7 -15.02 7.83 -2.87
C ASN A 7 -15.78 6.64 -2.29
N PHE A 8 -15.84 6.55 -0.97
CA PHE A 8 -16.64 5.58 -0.25
C PHE A 8 -17.76 6.33 0.44
N PHE A 9 -19.00 6.04 0.07
CA PHE A 9 -20.18 6.71 0.58
C PHE A 9 -21.06 5.73 1.35
N SER A 10 -21.63 6.19 2.46
CA SER A 10 -22.68 5.47 3.17
C SER A 10 -23.80 6.40 3.58
N ASP A 11 -25.02 5.86 3.64
CA ASP A 11 -26.19 6.57 4.11
C ASP A 11 -26.94 5.69 5.11
N ASN A 12 -26.97 6.13 6.38
CA ASN A 12 -27.75 5.49 7.44
C ASN A 12 -27.59 3.95 7.52
N ILE A 13 -26.34 3.47 7.51
CA ILE A 13 -26.01 2.03 7.50
C ILE A 13 -26.19 1.33 8.87
N GLY A 14 -26.65 2.05 9.90
CA GLY A 14 -27.07 1.51 11.19
C GLY A 14 -25.94 1.21 12.18
N GLN A 15 -24.70 1.09 11.72
CA GLN A 15 -23.52 0.88 12.56
C GLN A 15 -22.25 1.45 11.93
N LEU A 16 -21.24 1.74 12.76
CA LEU A 16 -19.91 2.14 12.29
C LEU A 16 -19.30 1.02 11.43
N VAL A 17 -18.81 1.36 10.25
CA VAL A 17 -18.04 0.46 9.40
C VAL A 17 -16.62 1.00 9.26
N THR A 18 -15.63 0.16 9.56
CA THR A 18 -14.22 0.47 9.28
C THR A 18 -13.76 -0.37 8.10
N LEU A 19 -13.19 0.27 7.08
CA LEU A 19 -12.62 -0.40 5.93
C LEU A 19 -11.10 -0.33 5.98
N LEU A 20 -10.46 -1.49 5.87
CA LEU A 20 -9.04 -1.63 5.65
C LEU A 20 -8.79 -1.71 4.13
N LEU A 21 -7.95 -0.81 3.64
CA LEU A 21 -7.49 -0.78 2.27
C LEU A 21 -6.01 -1.14 2.26
N MET A 22 -5.64 -2.09 1.40
CA MET A 22 -4.25 -2.54 1.24
C MET A 22 -4.01 -2.96 -0.21
N PHE A 23 -2.75 -3.03 -0.63
CA PHE A 23 -2.42 -3.54 -1.96
C PHE A 23 -2.11 -5.02 -1.92
N SER A 24 -2.54 -5.72 -2.97
CA SER A 24 -2.08 -7.08 -3.22
C SER A 24 -0.55 -7.08 -3.36
N PRO A 25 0.17 -7.93 -2.61
CA PRO A 25 1.58 -8.14 -2.82
C PRO A 25 1.86 -8.66 -4.24
N PRO A 26 3.00 -8.31 -4.85
CA PRO A 26 3.47 -8.93 -6.08
C PRO A 26 3.69 -10.44 -5.86
N PRO A 27 3.58 -11.25 -6.91
CA PRO A 27 3.89 -12.66 -6.82
C PRO A 27 5.41 -12.86 -6.63
N GLY A 28 5.80 -13.85 -5.81
CA GLY A 28 7.17 -14.37 -5.77
C GLY A 28 7.91 -14.21 -4.45
N GLY A 29 7.43 -13.41 -3.49
CA GLY A 29 7.97 -13.38 -2.12
C GLY A 29 7.29 -14.37 -1.18
N ASN A 30 7.88 -14.56 0.01
CA ASN A 30 7.27 -15.37 1.07
C ASN A 30 6.41 -14.45 1.94
N LEU A 31 5.14 -14.32 1.54
CA LEU A 31 4.18 -13.49 2.23
C LEU A 31 4.14 -13.77 3.74
N TYR A 32 4.15 -12.70 4.53
CA TYR A 32 4.19 -12.70 6.00
C TYR A 32 5.47 -13.27 6.63
N THR A 33 6.49 -13.59 5.82
CA THR A 33 7.79 -14.06 6.30
C THR A 33 8.88 -13.04 6.01
N ASP A 34 9.06 -12.69 4.74
CA ASP A 34 10.02 -11.69 4.28
C ASP A 34 9.37 -10.53 3.52
N GLU A 35 8.13 -10.72 3.05
CA GLU A 35 7.31 -9.72 2.38
C GLU A 35 6.01 -9.46 3.16
N PHE A 36 5.71 -8.20 3.43
CA PHE A 36 4.59 -7.79 4.26
C PHE A 36 3.78 -6.68 3.59
N PRO A 37 2.46 -6.87 3.43
CA PRO A 37 1.57 -5.78 3.10
C PRO A 37 1.44 -4.81 4.26
N LEU A 38 1.21 -3.55 3.92
CA LEU A 38 0.88 -2.50 4.87
C LEU A 38 -0.59 -2.10 4.74
N ALA A 39 -1.21 -1.74 5.86
CA ALA A 39 -2.54 -1.13 5.90
C ALA A 39 -2.47 0.27 5.26
N TRP A 40 -2.59 0.35 3.95
CA TRP A 40 -2.36 1.58 3.19
C TRP A 40 -3.29 2.72 3.63
N GLU A 41 -4.58 2.44 3.76
CA GLU A 41 -5.57 3.37 4.29
C GLU A 41 -6.54 2.62 5.23
N VAL A 42 -6.99 3.30 6.28
CA VAL A 42 -8.03 2.80 7.19
C VAL A 42 -9.08 3.88 7.31
N ILE A 43 -10.26 3.64 6.74
CA ILE A 43 -11.34 4.64 6.68
C ILE A 43 -12.53 4.21 7.54
N GLN A 44 -13.22 5.19 8.13
CA GLN A 44 -14.38 4.96 8.98
C GLN A 44 -15.61 5.65 8.42
N LEU A 45 -16.71 4.91 8.29
CA LEU A 45 -18.01 5.38 7.82
C LEU A 45 -19.02 5.28 8.95
N GLN A 46 -19.66 6.41 9.25
CA GLN A 46 -20.59 6.52 10.38
C GLN A 46 -21.89 5.78 10.12
N GLY A 47 -22.47 5.19 11.18
CA GLY A 47 -23.71 4.42 11.11
C GLY A 47 -24.96 5.26 10.84
N SER A 48 -24.94 6.53 11.22
CA SER A 48 -26.07 7.45 11.07
C SER A 48 -25.71 8.63 10.16
N GLY A 49 -26.69 9.10 9.40
CA GLY A 49 -26.52 10.20 8.46
C GLY A 49 -25.70 9.83 7.22
N HIS A 50 -25.25 10.85 6.51
CA HIS A 50 -24.37 10.70 5.35
C HIS A 50 -22.92 10.69 5.81
N SER A 51 -22.17 9.66 5.39
CA SER A 51 -20.74 9.55 5.62
C SER A 51 -20.01 9.39 4.29
N GLN A 52 -18.85 10.02 4.17
CA GLN A 52 -18.01 9.93 3.00
C GLN A 52 -16.54 9.89 3.41
N ALA A 53 -15.78 9.01 2.76
CA ALA A 53 -14.33 9.02 2.79
C ALA A 53 -13.79 9.09 1.35
N THR A 54 -12.71 9.85 1.17
CA THR A 54 -12.05 9.99 -0.14
C THR A 54 -10.60 9.55 -0.01
N VAL A 55 -10.21 8.61 -0.85
CA VAL A 55 -8.84 8.08 -0.94
C VAL A 55 -8.26 8.43 -2.30
N THR A 56 -7.05 8.97 -2.32
CA THR A 56 -6.36 9.33 -3.56
C THR A 56 -5.18 8.41 -3.80
N TYR A 57 -5.14 7.82 -4.98
CA TYR A 57 -4.05 6.97 -5.46
C TYR A 57 -3.33 7.68 -6.60
N THR A 58 -2.00 7.62 -6.58
CA THR A 58 -1.12 8.07 -7.67
C THR A 58 -0.27 6.90 -8.14
N ALA A 59 -0.09 6.78 -9.46
CA ALA A 59 0.69 5.67 -10.03
C ALA A 59 2.21 5.84 -9.92
N THR A 60 2.71 6.91 -9.29
CA THR A 60 4.14 7.12 -9.11
C THR A 60 4.62 6.29 -7.94
N THR A 61 5.58 5.41 -8.18
CA THR A 61 6.17 4.54 -7.17
C THR A 61 7.50 5.10 -6.66
N ALA A 62 7.81 4.80 -5.41
CA ALA A 62 9.10 5.10 -4.81
C ALA A 62 9.50 3.99 -3.86
N PHE A 63 10.79 3.64 -3.87
CA PHE A 63 11.37 2.83 -2.82
C PHE A 63 11.73 3.74 -1.65
N PHE A 64 11.71 3.18 -0.45
CA PHE A 64 12.04 3.91 0.76
C PHE A 64 12.77 3.06 1.79
N VAL A 65 13.53 3.74 2.64
CA VAL A 65 14.10 3.19 3.87
C VAL A 65 13.02 3.24 4.95
N PRO A 66 12.56 2.08 5.44
CA PRO A 66 11.48 2.02 6.42
C PRO A 66 11.99 2.37 7.82
N GLN A 67 11.16 3.11 8.57
CA GLN A 67 11.27 3.24 10.01
C GLN A 67 10.09 2.54 10.66
N ILE A 68 10.38 1.46 11.38
CA ILE A 68 9.37 0.68 12.10
C ILE A 68 9.28 1.22 13.52
N VAL A 69 8.14 1.81 13.86
CA VAL A 69 7.87 2.34 15.20
C VAL A 69 6.98 1.40 16.01
N GLN A 70 6.76 1.72 17.29
CA GLN A 70 5.91 0.95 18.20
C GLN A 70 4.58 0.55 17.54
N GLY A 71 4.16 -0.70 17.72
CA GLY A 71 2.94 -1.22 17.09
C GLY A 71 3.10 -1.70 15.64
N ASN A 72 4.33 -1.73 15.10
CA ASN A 72 4.65 -2.12 13.72
C ASN A 72 4.10 -1.14 12.67
N LEU A 73 4.04 0.15 12.98
CA LEU A 73 3.74 1.18 11.97
C LEU A 73 5.00 1.49 11.19
N VAL A 74 4.85 1.72 9.89
CA VAL A 74 5.98 1.96 8.98
C VAL A 74 5.89 3.38 8.45
N THR A 75 6.91 4.18 8.72
CA THR A 75 7.12 5.47 8.05
C THR A 75 8.33 5.41 7.14
N SER A 76 8.48 6.42 6.27
CA SER A 76 9.67 6.58 5.45
C SER A 76 10.63 7.56 6.09
N SER A 77 11.91 7.17 6.25
CA SER A 77 12.97 8.13 6.60
C SER A 77 13.61 8.79 5.38
N ASN A 78 13.67 8.05 4.29
CA ASN A 78 14.21 8.50 3.02
C ASN A 78 13.57 7.70 1.89
N SER A 79 13.30 8.35 0.77
CA SER A 79 12.68 7.72 -0.39
C SER A 79 13.21 8.31 -1.68
N GLU A 80 13.16 7.52 -2.74
CA GLU A 80 13.54 7.93 -4.09
C GLU A 80 12.53 7.37 -5.09
N ILE A 81 12.13 8.20 -6.06
CA ILE A 81 11.19 7.80 -7.09
C ILE A 81 11.85 6.72 -7.96
N CYS A 82 11.16 5.59 -8.11
CA CYS A 82 11.63 4.46 -8.91
C CYS A 82 10.44 3.96 -9.73
N LEU A 83 10.54 4.03 -11.05
CA LEU A 83 9.47 3.65 -11.99
C LEU A 83 9.71 2.27 -12.58
N VAL A 84 8.66 1.68 -13.16
CA VAL A 84 8.74 0.38 -13.85
C VAL A 84 9.81 0.44 -14.94
N GLY A 85 10.71 -0.55 -14.95
CA GLY A 85 11.89 -0.58 -15.82
C GLY A 85 13.12 0.08 -15.20
N GLN A 86 13.04 0.61 -13.97
CA GLN A 86 14.16 1.21 -13.25
C GLN A 86 14.65 0.35 -12.09
N GLN A 87 15.89 0.62 -11.70
CA GLN A 87 16.54 0.05 -10.53
C GLN A 87 17.00 1.17 -9.60
N CYS A 88 16.67 1.01 -8.32
CA CYS A 88 17.17 1.82 -7.22
C CYS A 88 18.14 1.00 -6.36
N VAL A 89 18.85 1.68 -5.47
CA VAL A 89 19.82 1.07 -4.56
C VAL A 89 19.54 1.55 -3.14
N ALA A 90 19.45 0.62 -2.19
CA ALA A 90 19.57 0.91 -0.76
C ALA A 90 21.06 0.91 -0.38
N ALA A 91 21.58 2.03 0.10
CA ALA A 91 22.99 2.21 0.44
C ALA A 91 23.16 3.13 1.65
N TYR A 92 24.37 3.22 2.20
CA TYR A 92 24.69 4.24 3.22
C TYR A 92 25.25 5.50 2.59
N ASN A 93 24.64 6.66 2.89
CA ASN A 93 25.24 7.96 2.64
C ASN A 93 25.86 8.51 3.92
N GLN A 94 27.19 8.35 4.04
CA GLN A 94 28.05 8.82 5.13
C GLN A 94 27.75 8.21 6.52
N THR A 95 26.49 8.13 6.94
CA THR A 95 26.06 7.54 8.22
C THR A 95 24.63 6.99 8.23
N VAL A 96 23.80 7.31 7.24
CA VAL A 96 22.38 6.91 7.21
C VAL A 96 22.07 6.08 5.97
N GLU A 97 21.17 5.12 6.12
CA GLU A 97 20.66 4.36 4.98
C GLU A 97 19.77 5.27 4.12
N VAL A 98 19.92 5.17 2.80
CA VAL A 98 19.18 5.94 1.80
C VAL A 98 18.82 5.05 0.61
N ILE A 99 17.75 5.41 -0.09
CA ILE A 99 17.50 4.95 -1.45
C ILE A 99 18.11 5.96 -2.42
N THR A 100 18.84 5.47 -3.42
CA THR A 100 19.53 6.33 -4.39
C THR A 100 19.81 5.60 -5.72
N ASN A 101 20.59 6.24 -6.59
CA ASN A 101 21.16 5.69 -7.82
C ASN A 101 20.12 5.09 -8.78
N VAL A 102 19.05 5.85 -9.06
CA VAL A 102 18.03 5.43 -10.04
C VAL A 102 18.66 5.26 -11.42
N THR A 103 18.68 4.03 -11.90
CA THR A 103 19.27 3.64 -13.19
C THR A 103 18.28 2.82 -14.01
N THR A 104 18.63 2.53 -15.26
CA THR A 104 17.84 1.62 -16.08
C THR A 104 17.96 0.21 -15.50
N GLY A 105 16.83 -0.40 -15.17
CA GLY A 105 16.74 -1.75 -14.63
C GLY A 105 16.19 -2.75 -15.66
N THR A 106 15.57 -3.80 -15.15
CA THR A 106 14.93 -4.83 -15.99
C THR A 106 13.58 -4.33 -16.51
N PRO A 107 13.30 -4.39 -17.83
CA PRO A 107 12.01 -4.01 -18.39
C PRO A 107 10.84 -4.72 -17.69
N GLY A 108 9.83 -3.95 -17.29
CA GLY A 108 8.63 -4.48 -16.65
C GLY A 108 8.76 -4.76 -15.14
N LEU A 109 9.93 -4.52 -14.53
CA LEU A 109 10.15 -4.69 -13.09
C LEU A 109 10.51 -3.37 -12.43
N LEU A 110 10.08 -3.22 -11.17
CA LEU A 110 10.62 -2.28 -10.21
C LEU A 110 11.64 -3.03 -9.36
N THR A 111 12.88 -2.56 -9.33
CA THR A 111 13.95 -3.25 -8.59
C THR A 111 14.64 -2.32 -7.60
N CYS A 112 14.96 -2.85 -6.42
CA CYS A 112 15.84 -2.17 -5.47
C CYS A 112 16.87 -3.15 -4.93
N THR A 113 18.15 -2.84 -5.11
CA THR A 113 19.26 -3.68 -4.64
C THR A 113 19.77 -3.19 -3.31
N ASN A 114 19.92 -4.09 -2.34
CA ASN A 114 20.58 -3.77 -1.09
C ASN A 114 22.11 -3.78 -1.27
N GLU A 115 22.73 -2.61 -1.33
CA GLU A 115 24.19 -2.42 -1.34
C GLU A 115 24.71 -1.95 0.03
N THR A 116 23.88 -1.99 1.08
CA THR A 116 24.37 -1.78 2.44
C THR A 116 25.26 -2.97 2.86
N PRO A 117 26.20 -2.80 3.81
CA PRO A 117 27.09 -3.86 4.28
C PRO A 117 26.38 -4.95 5.10
N VAL A 118 25.09 -4.82 5.37
CA VAL A 118 24.29 -5.76 6.18
C VAL A 118 22.94 -6.02 5.51
N ALA A 119 22.16 -6.97 6.04
CA ALA A 119 20.78 -7.10 5.58
C ALA A 119 19.98 -5.85 5.97
N ALA A 120 19.14 -5.36 5.07
CA ALA A 120 18.36 -4.14 5.24
C ALA A 120 16.87 -4.38 4.95
N ASP A 121 16.02 -3.56 5.54
CA ASP A 121 14.60 -3.56 5.23
C ASP A 121 14.35 -2.55 4.09
N ILE A 122 13.53 -2.91 3.10
CA ILE A 122 13.24 -2.06 1.95
C ILE A 122 11.74 -1.96 1.81
N GLY A 123 11.22 -0.74 1.74
CA GLY A 123 9.80 -0.49 1.50
C GLY A 123 9.54 0.01 0.08
N ILE A 124 8.32 -0.24 -0.43
CA ILE A 124 7.79 0.45 -1.61
C ILE A 124 6.43 1.06 -1.29
N GLY A 125 6.19 2.23 -1.87
CA GLY A 125 4.93 2.94 -1.74
C GLY A 125 4.58 3.72 -2.99
N PHE A 126 3.46 4.43 -2.88
CA PHE A 126 3.00 5.37 -3.89
C PHE A 126 3.24 6.79 -3.40
N THR A 127 3.61 7.67 -4.31
CA THR A 127 3.88 9.07 -3.96
C THR A 127 3.31 10.01 -5.00
N ASP A 128 3.20 11.29 -4.65
CA ASP A 128 2.91 12.31 -5.66
C ASP A 128 4.06 12.41 -6.68
N PRO A 129 3.86 13.06 -7.84
CA PRO A 129 4.91 13.18 -8.85
C PRO A 129 6.19 13.90 -8.40
N LYS A 130 6.17 14.61 -7.27
CA LYS A 130 7.34 15.30 -6.71
C LYS A 130 8.11 14.43 -5.73
N GLY A 131 7.48 13.40 -5.17
CA GLY A 131 8.06 12.55 -4.14
C GLY A 131 7.86 13.08 -2.71
N ASP A 132 7.01 14.11 -2.53
CA ASP A 132 6.89 14.81 -1.25
C ASP A 132 6.02 14.05 -0.24
N ASN A 133 5.00 13.34 -0.74
CA ASN A 133 4.06 12.58 0.10
C ASN A 133 4.07 11.10 -0.26
N LEU A 134 4.96 10.32 0.36
CA LEU A 134 5.01 8.88 0.20
C LEU A 134 4.00 8.18 1.12
N GLN A 135 3.20 7.30 0.52
CA GLN A 135 2.28 6.40 1.19
C GLN A 135 2.82 4.96 1.11
N PRO A 136 3.34 4.40 2.21
CA PRO A 136 3.83 3.02 2.27
C PRO A 136 2.76 1.99 1.87
N ALA A 137 3.15 1.00 1.07
CA ALA A 137 2.23 -0.05 0.60
C ALA A 137 2.73 -1.46 0.92
N LEU A 138 4.03 -1.73 0.74
CA LEU A 138 4.64 -3.02 1.03
C LEU A 138 6.01 -2.82 1.69
N LEU A 139 6.43 -3.84 2.44
CA LEU A 139 7.70 -3.91 3.13
C LEU A 139 8.35 -5.28 2.89
N TRP A 140 9.61 -5.28 2.46
CA TRP A 140 10.48 -6.44 2.55
C TRP A 140 11.44 -6.28 3.72
N THR A 141 11.62 -7.35 4.49
CA THR A 141 12.52 -7.34 5.63
C THR A 141 13.75 -8.19 5.38
N ARG A 142 14.89 -7.78 5.95
CA ARG A 142 16.16 -8.52 5.91
C ARG A 142 16.62 -8.90 4.50
N VAL A 143 16.43 -8.01 3.52
CA VAL A 143 16.95 -8.18 2.17
C VAL A 143 18.47 -8.33 2.25
N GLY A 144 19.01 -9.45 1.75
CA GLY A 144 20.42 -9.77 1.87
C GLY A 144 21.34 -8.78 1.14
N VAL A 145 22.60 -8.69 1.57
CA VAL A 145 23.62 -7.88 0.90
C VAL A 145 23.76 -8.33 -0.55
N ASN A 146 23.80 -7.37 -1.49
CA ASN A 146 23.80 -7.55 -2.94
C ASN A 146 22.60 -8.34 -3.49
N SER A 147 21.54 -8.50 -2.70
CA SER A 147 20.27 -9.07 -3.15
C SER A 147 19.31 -7.95 -3.53
N SER A 148 18.39 -8.25 -4.45
CA SER A 148 17.41 -7.29 -4.93
C SER A 148 16.01 -7.75 -4.60
N VAL A 149 15.16 -6.79 -4.22
CA VAL A 149 13.71 -6.95 -4.35
C VAL A 149 13.34 -6.62 -5.78
N ALA A 150 12.49 -7.45 -6.39
CA ALA A 150 11.99 -7.27 -7.74
C ALA A 150 10.49 -7.45 -7.75
N ALA A 151 9.75 -6.40 -8.11
CA ALA A 151 8.29 -6.42 -8.07
C ALA A 151 7.69 -6.10 -9.45
N GLN A 152 6.81 -6.99 -9.91
CA GLN A 152 5.77 -6.62 -10.88
C GLN A 152 4.60 -6.00 -10.12
N PHE A 153 4.76 -4.74 -9.75
CA PHE A 153 3.80 -4.09 -8.88
C PHE A 153 2.56 -3.63 -9.67
N THR A 154 1.55 -4.51 -9.72
CA THR A 154 0.22 -4.14 -10.20
C THR A 154 -0.58 -3.59 -9.02
N PRO A 155 -1.09 -2.35 -9.08
CA PRO A 155 -1.77 -1.69 -7.97
C PRO A 155 -3.21 -2.22 -7.81
N THR A 156 -3.32 -3.50 -7.46
CA THR A 156 -4.60 -4.14 -7.13
C THR A 156 -4.94 -3.83 -5.68
N LEU A 157 -5.94 -2.97 -5.50
CA LEU A 157 -6.50 -2.62 -4.20
C LEU A 157 -7.36 -3.77 -3.69
N LEU A 158 -7.13 -4.15 -2.44
CA LEU A 158 -7.94 -5.07 -1.66
C LEU A 158 -8.64 -4.29 -0.55
N VAL A 159 -9.93 -4.53 -0.36
CA VAL A 159 -10.74 -3.87 0.68
C VAL A 159 -11.40 -4.91 1.57
N TYR A 160 -11.26 -4.73 2.88
CA TYR A 160 -11.85 -5.56 3.92
C TYR A 160 -12.62 -4.71 4.92
N ALA A 161 -13.60 -5.28 5.62
CA ALA A 161 -14.17 -4.65 6.80
C ALA A 161 -13.45 -5.14 8.05
N GLU A 162 -12.65 -4.27 8.67
CA GLU A 162 -11.77 -4.65 9.79
C GLU A 162 -11.47 -3.44 10.68
N THR A 163 -11.35 -3.67 11.99
CA THR A 163 -11.13 -2.61 13.00
C THR A 163 -9.79 -2.71 13.71
N GLN A 164 -9.08 -3.83 13.53
CA GLN A 164 -7.86 -4.13 14.27
C GLN A 164 -6.60 -3.43 13.75
N TYR A 165 -6.68 -2.81 12.57
CA TYR A 165 -5.52 -2.21 11.91
C TYR A 165 -5.52 -0.69 11.97
N GLN A 166 -4.33 -0.13 12.08
CA GLN A 166 -4.06 1.30 11.91
C GLN A 166 -3.37 1.54 10.57
N GLN A 167 -3.52 2.74 10.02
CA GLN A 167 -2.84 3.13 8.79
C GLN A 167 -1.32 2.95 8.92
N THR A 168 -0.68 2.44 7.87
CA THR A 168 0.73 2.03 7.76
C THR A 168 1.18 0.84 8.61
N GLN A 169 0.25 0.17 9.31
CA GLN A 169 0.60 -1.00 10.11
C GLN A 169 0.99 -2.20 9.24
N ILE A 170 2.04 -2.93 9.65
CA ILE A 170 2.44 -4.20 9.03
C ILE A 170 1.38 -5.27 9.27
N ILE A 171 0.87 -5.84 8.19
CA ILE A 171 -0.04 -6.99 8.20
C ILE A 171 0.80 -8.27 8.17
N LYS A 172 0.78 -9.04 9.27
CA LYS A 172 1.63 -10.23 9.49
C LYS A 172 0.92 -11.57 9.31
N GLY A 173 -0.30 -11.55 8.78
CA GLY A 173 -1.09 -12.75 8.57
C GLY A 173 -2.34 -12.46 7.78
N GLU A 174 -3.09 -13.52 7.47
CA GLU A 174 -4.31 -13.43 6.70
C GLU A 174 -5.38 -12.60 7.41
N ILE A 175 -6.03 -11.73 6.65
CA ILE A 175 -7.20 -10.99 7.12
C ILE A 175 -8.36 -11.97 7.26
N GLN A 176 -8.95 -12.03 8.45
CA GLN A 176 -9.99 -13.01 8.78
C GLN A 176 -11.36 -12.61 8.22
N SER A 177 -11.60 -11.31 8.00
CA SER A 177 -12.84 -10.84 7.41
C SER A 177 -12.90 -11.14 5.90
N PRO A 178 -14.12 -11.34 5.34
CA PRO A 178 -14.27 -11.55 3.91
C PRO A 178 -13.77 -10.37 3.09
N LEU A 179 -13.13 -10.68 1.96
CA LEU A 179 -12.75 -9.69 0.96
C LEU A 179 -14.00 -9.05 0.36
N LEU A 180 -14.07 -7.72 0.38
CA LEU A 180 -15.20 -6.95 -0.15
C LEU A 180 -14.97 -6.51 -1.59
N LEU A 181 -13.73 -6.14 -1.92
CA LEU A 181 -13.35 -5.62 -3.23
C LEU A 181 -11.92 -6.05 -3.56
N SER A 182 -11.70 -6.50 -4.80
CA SER A 182 -10.38 -6.61 -5.43
C SER A 182 -10.42 -5.85 -6.74
N GLN A 183 -9.65 -4.77 -6.86
CA GLN A 183 -9.74 -3.88 -8.00
C GLN A 183 -8.37 -3.37 -8.43
N ASN A 184 -8.02 -3.61 -9.70
CA ASN A 184 -6.86 -2.97 -10.30
C ASN A 184 -7.16 -1.48 -10.53
N LEU A 185 -6.44 -0.60 -9.83
CA LEU A 185 -6.70 0.84 -9.86
C LEU A 185 -6.36 1.48 -11.21
N VAL A 186 -5.46 0.91 -12.01
CA VAL A 186 -5.14 1.51 -13.32
C VAL A 186 -6.31 1.43 -14.30
N LEU A 187 -7.18 0.44 -14.13
CA LEU A 187 -8.34 0.18 -14.99
C LEU A 187 -9.57 1.03 -14.61
N LEU A 188 -9.52 1.72 -13.47
CA LEU A 188 -10.63 2.57 -13.04
C LEU A 188 -10.66 3.91 -13.79
N ASN A 189 -11.85 4.51 -13.79
CA ASN A 189 -12.02 5.91 -14.16
C ASN A 189 -11.25 6.82 -13.18
N PRO A 190 -10.84 8.05 -13.60
CA PRO A 190 -10.11 8.99 -12.74
C PRO A 190 -10.79 9.24 -11.39
N GLN A 191 -12.12 9.19 -11.38
CA GLN A 191 -12.93 9.22 -10.16
C GLN A 191 -13.89 8.04 -10.19
N THR A 192 -13.97 7.31 -9.08
CA THR A 192 -14.86 6.16 -8.90
C THR A 192 -15.50 6.26 -7.52
N THR A 193 -16.80 6.01 -7.44
CA THR A 193 -17.54 6.03 -6.18
C THR A 193 -18.04 4.63 -5.86
N TYR A 194 -17.94 4.24 -4.60
CA TYR A 194 -18.49 3.01 -4.04
C TYR A 194 -19.51 3.36 -2.97
N ASN A 195 -20.71 2.84 -3.12
CA ASN A 195 -21.69 2.81 -2.04
C ASN A 195 -21.38 1.63 -1.11
N VAL A 196 -21.27 1.95 0.18
CA VAL A 196 -21.09 0.99 1.27
C VAL A 196 -22.43 0.80 1.95
N THR A 197 -22.90 -0.45 1.96
CA THR A 197 -24.19 -0.82 2.53
C THR A 197 -24.04 -2.04 3.44
N ILE A 198 -25.03 -2.26 4.30
CA ILE A 198 -25.12 -3.47 5.11
C ILE A 198 -26.39 -4.20 4.70
N ASN A 199 -26.24 -5.47 4.32
CA ASN A 199 -27.37 -6.31 4.00
C ASN A 199 -28.22 -6.52 5.26
N ALA A 200 -29.48 -6.07 5.24
CA ALA A 200 -30.36 -6.12 6.40
C ALA A 200 -30.67 -7.56 6.88
N THR A 201 -30.53 -8.57 6.02
CA THR A 201 -30.81 -9.98 6.35
C THR A 201 -29.58 -10.69 6.88
N THR A 202 -28.41 -10.47 6.27
CA THR A 202 -27.18 -11.20 6.61
C THR A 202 -26.22 -10.42 7.51
N GLY A 203 -26.41 -9.11 7.65
CA GLY A 203 -25.47 -8.21 8.33
C GLY A 203 -24.15 -8.01 7.57
N GLN A 204 -24.02 -8.56 6.36
CA GLN A 204 -22.80 -8.46 5.57
C GLN A 204 -22.64 -7.07 4.96
N ILE A 205 -21.43 -6.54 5.05
CA ILE A 205 -21.05 -5.29 4.39
C ILE A 205 -20.86 -5.56 2.89
N GLN A 206 -21.31 -4.62 2.05
CA GLN A 206 -21.24 -4.70 0.60
C GLN A 206 -20.72 -3.38 0.01
N LEU A 207 -19.81 -3.48 -0.96
CA LEU A 207 -19.33 -2.35 -1.76
C LEU A 207 -19.90 -2.47 -3.18
N THR A 208 -20.59 -1.44 -3.65
CA THR A 208 -21.11 -1.39 -5.02
C THR A 208 -20.62 -0.14 -5.71
N GLN A 209 -19.97 -0.28 -6.86
CA GLN A 209 -19.55 0.86 -7.67
C GLN A 209 -20.77 1.57 -8.29
N VAL A 210 -20.78 2.90 -8.29
CA VAL A 210 -21.85 3.75 -8.85
C VAL A 210 -21.32 4.80 -9.82
#